data_AF-A0A357M2K0-F1
#
_entry.id   AF-A0A357M2K0-F1
#
_cell.length_a   1.000
_cell.length_b   1.000
_cell.length_c   1.000
_cell.angle_alpha   90.00
_cell.angle_beta   90.00
_cell.angle_gamma   90.00
#
_symmetry.space_group_name_H-M   'P 1'
#
loop_
_entity.id
_entity.type
_entity.pdbx_description
1 polymer ?
#
loop_
_entity_poly.entity_id
_entity_poly.type
_entity_poly.pdbx_seq_one_letter_code
_entity_poly.pdbx_strand_id
1 'polypeptide(L)'
;MYYIKDAKIRRMMEYDGAPCAEVGVLPGAVSDPALLVYIVEDQREEGYEIVRILTNDADTSSDWFDNNMHDAFKDVTSSAFTGSMIMTPEDERSKFQRELMTYGDLKKQLGERFQRLE
;
A
#
# COMPACT_ATOMS: atom_id res chain seq x y z
N MET A 1 -4.82 5.76 -15.14
CA MET A 1 -5.38 4.52 -14.57
C MET A 1 -4.19 3.75 -14.02
N TYR A 2 -4.02 3.74 -12.70
CA TYR A 2 -2.88 3.10 -12.06
C TYR A 2 -3.07 1.58 -12.12
N TYR A 3 -2.13 0.84 -12.73
CA TYR A 3 -2.23 -0.62 -12.84
C TYR A 3 -1.19 -1.29 -11.94
N ILE A 4 -1.67 -2.12 -11.02
CA ILE A 4 -0.83 -2.89 -10.09
C ILE A 4 -0.25 -4.09 -10.84
N LYS A 5 1.07 -4.13 -10.99
CA LYS A 5 1.79 -5.25 -11.61
C LYS A 5 2.17 -6.33 -10.60
N ASP A 6 2.59 -5.93 -9.39
CA ASP A 6 2.91 -6.84 -8.29
C ASP A 6 2.53 -6.17 -6.97
N ALA A 7 2.01 -6.93 -6.00
CA ALA A 7 1.75 -6.44 -4.66
C ALA A 7 2.11 -7.51 -3.62
N LYS A 8 2.94 -7.14 -2.64
CA LYS A 8 3.45 -8.07 -1.62
C LYS A 8 3.58 -7.41 -0.26
N ILE A 9 3.26 -8.18 0.78
CA ILE A 9 3.42 -7.72 2.16
C ILE A 9 4.89 -7.83 2.56
N ARG A 10 5.52 -6.68 2.81
CA ARG A 10 6.93 -6.56 3.19
C ARG A 10 7.17 -7.03 4.61
N ARG A 11 6.46 -6.45 5.56
CA ARG A 11 6.54 -6.78 6.99
C ARG A 11 5.25 -6.42 7.71
N MET A 12 5.04 -7.05 8.86
CA MET A 12 4.07 -6.55 9.83
C MET A 12 4.82 -5.66 10.82
N MET A 13 4.18 -4.58 11.22
CA MET A 13 4.66 -3.62 12.20
C MET A 13 3.48 -3.15 13.03
N GLU A 14 3.74 -2.32 14.02
CA GLU A 14 2.71 -1.65 14.79
C GLU A 14 2.66 -0.18 14.36
N TYR A 15 1.47 0.32 14.07
CA TYR A 15 1.24 1.73 13.76
C TYR A 15 0.20 2.26 14.75
N ASP A 16 0.61 3.21 15.59
CA ASP A 16 -0.26 3.84 16.61
C ASP A 16 -0.91 2.84 17.58
N GLY A 17 -0.18 1.77 17.96
CA GLY A 17 -0.71 0.72 18.84
C GLY A 17 -1.66 -0.28 18.17
N ALA A 18 -1.90 -0.15 16.87
CA ALA A 18 -2.65 -1.10 16.06
C ALA A 18 -1.70 -1.93 15.18
N PRO A 19 -2.01 -3.21 14.92
CA PRO A 19 -1.23 -3.98 13.97
C PRO A 19 -1.36 -3.36 12.58
N CYS A 20 -0.24 -3.26 11.87
CA CYS A 20 -0.12 -2.63 10.57
C CYS A 20 0.71 -3.51 9.62
N ALA A 21 0.18 -3.78 8.44
CA ALA A 21 0.87 -4.44 7.36
C ALA A 21 1.46 -3.42 6.40
N GLU A 22 2.76 -3.50 6.18
CA GLU A 22 3.46 -2.73 5.15
C GLU A 22 3.42 -3.51 3.84
N VAL A 23 2.73 -2.99 2.83
CA VAL A 23 2.54 -3.63 1.52
C VAL A 23 3.24 -2.83 0.44
N GLY A 24 4.21 -3.45 -0.24
CA GLY A 24 4.83 -2.89 -1.43
C GLY A 24 3.99 -3.18 -2.67
N VAL A 25 3.70 -2.15 -3.45
CA VAL A 25 2.89 -2.18 -4.67
C VAL A 25 3.74 -1.65 -5.82
N LEU A 26 4.01 -2.52 -6.78
CA LEU A 26 4.76 -2.21 -7.99
C LEU A 26 3.78 -1.86 -9.12
N PRO A 27 3.85 -0.65 -9.71
CA PRO A 27 3.07 -0.32 -10.88
C PRO A 27 3.57 -1.10 -12.11
N GLY A 28 2.67 -1.33 -13.07
CA GLY A 28 3.03 -1.90 -14.37
C GLY A 28 3.69 -0.92 -15.33
N ALA A 29 3.47 0.38 -15.11
CA ALA A 29 4.10 1.43 -15.89
C ALA A 29 5.53 1.66 -15.38
N VAL A 30 6.49 1.60 -16.30
CA VAL A 30 7.94 1.75 -16.01
C VAL A 30 8.28 3.16 -15.51
N SER A 31 7.40 4.13 -15.79
CA SER A 31 7.58 5.53 -15.37
C SER A 31 6.91 5.84 -14.03
N ASP A 32 6.15 4.91 -13.45
CA ASP A 32 5.52 5.10 -12.16
C ASP A 32 6.41 4.53 -11.05
N PRO A 33 6.67 5.29 -9.98
CA PRO A 33 7.45 4.81 -8.84
C PRO A 33 6.69 3.75 -8.05
N ALA A 34 7.44 2.87 -7.36
CA ALA A 34 6.83 1.90 -6.45
C ALA A 34 6.11 2.62 -5.30
N LEU A 35 4.99 2.04 -4.86
CA LEU A 35 4.21 2.52 -3.71
C LEU A 35 4.39 1.59 -2.52
N LEU A 36 4.44 2.16 -1.34
CA LEU A 36 4.45 1.48 -0.05
C LEU A 36 3.19 1.88 0.70
N VAL A 37 2.29 0.92 0.86
CA VAL A 37 0.95 1.12 1.41
C VAL A 37 0.92 0.52 2.81
N TYR A 38 0.56 1.33 3.79
CA TYR A 38 0.39 0.91 5.18
C TYR A 38 -1.08 0.64 5.41
N ILE A 39 -1.37 -0.61 5.77
CA ILE A 39 -2.72 -1.11 5.96
C ILE A 39 -2.87 -1.52 7.41
N VAL A 40 -3.89 -1.05 8.10
CA VAL A 40 -4.25 -1.53 9.44
C VAL A 40 -5.50 -2.38 9.36
N GLU A 41 -5.66 -3.30 10.31
CA GLU A 41 -6.93 -3.97 10.49
C GLU A 41 -7.93 -2.99 11.10
N ASP A 42 -9.06 -2.80 10.43
CA ASP A 42 -10.13 -2.00 11.01
C ASP A 42 -10.76 -2.81 12.15
N GLN A 43 -10.70 -2.28 13.37
CA GLN A 43 -11.25 -2.97 14.55
C GLN A 43 -12.78 -2.84 14.64
N ARG A 44 -13.41 -2.00 13.80
CA ARG A 44 -14.85 -1.69 13.83
C ARG A 44 -15.62 -2.47 12.77
N GLU A 45 -14.99 -2.77 11.65
CA GLU A 45 -15.49 -3.52 10.51
C GLU A 45 -14.51 -4.64 10.18
N GLU A 46 -14.97 -5.84 9.78
CA GLU A 46 -14.09 -6.93 9.29
C GLU A 46 -13.41 -6.54 7.97
N GLY A 47 -12.45 -5.63 8.06
CA GLY A 47 -11.94 -4.86 6.95
C GLY A 47 -10.53 -4.35 7.21
N TYR A 48 -10.02 -3.63 6.22
CA TYR A 48 -8.67 -3.12 6.22
C TYR A 48 -8.70 -1.66 5.80
N GLU A 49 -7.95 -0.81 6.49
CA GLU A 49 -7.88 0.61 6.19
C GLU A 49 -6.46 1.01 5.78
N ILE A 50 -6.35 1.78 4.69
CA ILE A 50 -5.07 2.36 4.27
C ILE A 50 -4.81 3.65 5.05
N VAL A 51 -3.89 3.60 6.01
CA VAL A 51 -3.54 4.75 6.87
C VAL A 51 -2.47 5.65 6.25
N ARG A 52 -1.61 5.11 5.38
CA ARG A 52 -0.51 5.87 4.77
C ARG A 52 -0.06 5.25 3.44
N ILE A 53 0.33 6.10 2.50
CA ILE A 53 0.97 5.69 1.25
C ILE A 53 2.22 6.52 1.02
N LEU A 54 3.33 5.81 0.87
CA LEU A 54 4.61 6.39 0.50
C LEU A 54 4.96 5.99 -0.93
N THR A 55 5.70 6.83 -1.64
CA THR A 55 6.27 6.48 -2.94
C THR A 55 7.77 6.67 -2.91
N ASN A 56 8.50 5.85 -3.66
CA ASN A 56 9.94 5.98 -3.80
C ASN A 56 10.31 6.08 -5.29
N ASP A 57 10.93 7.20 -5.65
CA ASP A 57 11.45 7.49 -6.99
C ASP A 57 12.84 6.85 -7.22
N ALA A 58 13.41 6.18 -6.21
CA ALA A 58 14.68 5.48 -6.36
C ALA A 58 14.56 4.39 -7.44
N ASP A 59 15.43 4.50 -8.43
CA ASP A 59 15.55 3.67 -9.62
C ASP A 59 15.27 2.18 -9.31
N THR A 60 14.14 1.68 -9.80
CA THR A 60 13.56 0.36 -9.46
C THR A 60 14.36 -0.83 -10.01
N SER A 61 15.58 -0.62 -10.51
CA SER A 61 16.36 -1.61 -11.23
C SER A 61 17.08 -2.63 -10.36
N SER A 62 17.20 -2.43 -9.04
CA SER A 62 17.69 -3.48 -8.14
C SER A 62 17.22 -3.22 -6.71
N ASP A 63 16.34 -4.10 -6.25
CA ASP A 63 15.98 -4.20 -4.83
C ASP A 63 15.04 -3.13 -4.25
N TRP A 64 13.85 -3.00 -4.88
CA TRP A 64 12.73 -2.18 -4.39
C TRP A 64 12.13 -2.66 -3.06
N PHE A 65 12.49 -3.89 -2.63
CA PHE A 65 11.94 -4.56 -1.45
C PHE A 65 12.89 -4.60 -0.26
N ASP A 66 14.22 -4.60 -0.45
CA ASP A 66 15.20 -4.57 0.65
C ASP A 66 15.74 -3.17 0.92
N ASN A 67 15.64 -2.22 -0.02
CA ASN A 67 16.14 -0.86 0.21
C ASN A 67 15.40 -0.20 1.39
N ASN A 68 16.13 -0.06 2.50
CA ASN A 68 15.69 0.54 3.75
C ASN A 68 16.01 2.04 3.81
N MET A 69 16.24 2.69 2.65
CA MET A 69 16.38 4.14 2.56
C MET A 69 15.01 4.81 2.74
N HIS A 70 14.49 4.76 3.96
CA HIS A 70 13.32 5.50 4.45
C HIS A 70 13.42 7.01 4.14
N ASP A 71 14.62 7.53 3.93
CA ASP A 71 14.90 8.95 3.67
C ASP A 71 14.38 9.45 2.30
N ALA A 72 14.20 8.56 1.31
CA ALA A 72 13.74 8.92 -0.04
C ALA A 72 12.25 8.65 -0.30
N PHE A 73 11.51 8.17 0.71
CA PHE A 73 10.09 7.91 0.58
C PHE A 73 9.29 9.20 0.76
N LYS A 74 8.56 9.61 -0.27
CA LYS A 74 7.68 10.77 -0.20
C LYS A 74 6.28 10.32 0.23
N ASP A 75 5.75 10.92 1.29
CA ASP A 75 4.33 10.74 1.61
C ASP A 75 3.49 11.32 0.49
N VAL A 76 2.72 10.42 -0.13
CA VAL A 76 1.77 10.75 -1.18
C VAL A 76 0.39 10.30 -0.74
N THR A 77 0.13 10.10 0.54
CA THR A 77 -1.20 9.69 1.04
C THR A 77 -2.27 10.67 0.55
N SER A 78 -1.96 11.97 0.59
CA SER A 78 -2.84 13.05 0.13
C SER A 78 -2.66 13.40 -1.35
N SER A 79 -1.59 12.97 -2.02
CA SER A 79 -1.24 13.41 -3.39
C SER A 79 -1.17 12.29 -4.43
N ALA A 80 -1.14 11.02 -4.02
CA ALA A 80 -1.19 9.85 -4.90
C ALA A 80 -2.54 9.76 -5.62
N PHE A 81 -3.59 10.29 -4.99
CA PHE A 81 -4.97 10.19 -5.44
C PHE A 81 -5.56 11.54 -5.89
N THR A 82 -4.72 12.56 -6.09
CA THR A 82 -5.14 13.86 -6.63
C THR A 82 -5.04 13.93 -8.16
N GLY A 83 -4.69 12.84 -8.82
CA GLY A 83 -4.48 12.79 -10.27
C GLY A 83 -5.76 12.77 -11.11
N SER A 84 -6.92 12.56 -10.49
CA SER A 84 -8.19 12.44 -11.19
C SER A 84 -9.00 13.74 -11.07
N MET A 85 -9.27 14.38 -12.21
CA MET A 85 -10.10 15.59 -12.30
C MET A 85 -11.60 15.30 -12.07
N ILE A 86 -11.97 14.01 -11.97
CA ILE A 86 -13.34 13.49 -11.96
C ILE A 86 -13.70 12.83 -10.62
N MET A 87 -12.74 12.28 -9.87
CA MET A 87 -12.97 11.56 -8.60
C MET A 87 -12.32 12.30 -7.43
N THR A 88 -12.95 12.24 -6.25
CA THR A 88 -12.34 12.74 -5.02
C THR A 88 -11.20 11.80 -4.58
N PRO A 89 -10.22 12.31 -3.82
CA PRO A 89 -9.12 11.48 -3.32
C PRO A 89 -9.61 10.29 -2.47
N GLU A 90 -10.75 10.42 -1.79
CA GLU A 90 -11.38 9.34 -1.02
C GLU A 90 -11.91 8.21 -1.92
N ASP A 91 -12.49 8.56 -3.07
CA ASP A 91 -13.06 7.61 -4.03
C ASP A 91 -11.95 6.86 -4.79
N GLU A 92 -10.89 7.57 -5.16
CA GLU A 92 -9.67 6.97 -5.74
C GLU A 92 -8.96 6.05 -4.74
N ARG A 93 -8.87 6.44 -3.46
CA ARG A 93 -8.36 5.58 -2.38
C ARG A 93 -9.20 4.31 -2.22
N SER A 94 -10.52 4.46 -2.16
CA SER A 94 -11.46 3.33 -2.01
C SER A 94 -11.35 2.37 -3.19
N LYS A 95 -11.23 2.89 -4.41
CA LYS A 95 -11.03 2.07 -5.61
C LYS A 95 -9.68 1.35 -5.57
N PHE A 96 -8.59 2.07 -5.30
CA PHE A 96 -7.25 1.48 -5.19
C PHE A 96 -7.19 0.40 -4.11
N GLN A 97 -7.79 0.66 -2.94
CA GLN A 97 -7.90 -0.32 -1.86
C GLN A 97 -8.60 -1.59 -2.34
N ARG A 98 -9.74 -1.46 -3.03
CA ARG A 98 -10.47 -2.62 -3.58
C ARG A 98 -9.65 -3.39 -4.61
N GLU A 99 -8.93 -2.70 -5.50
CA GLU A 99 -8.05 -3.34 -6.48
C GLU A 99 -6.90 -4.07 -5.80
N LEU A 100 -6.25 -3.44 -4.81
CA LEU A 100 -5.18 -4.03 -4.03
C LEU A 100 -5.66 -5.25 -3.22
N MET A 101 -6.82 -5.15 -2.57
CA MET A 101 -7.44 -6.26 -1.84
C MET A 101 -7.85 -7.43 -2.74
N THR A 102 -8.19 -7.15 -4.01
CA THR A 102 -8.55 -8.17 -5.01
C THR A 102 -7.32 -8.70 -5.74
N TYR A 103 -6.14 -8.12 -5.50
CA TYR A 103 -4.90 -8.51 -6.15
C TYR A 103 -4.38 -9.83 -5.54
N GLY A 104 -4.53 -10.91 -6.30
CA GLY A 104 -4.06 -12.25 -5.92
C GLY A 104 -4.58 -12.68 -4.54
N ASP A 105 -3.69 -13.23 -3.72
CA ASP A 105 -3.98 -13.67 -2.35
C ASP A 105 -3.66 -12.60 -1.29
N LEU A 106 -3.50 -11.32 -1.67
CA LEU A 106 -3.03 -10.30 -0.73
C LEU A 106 -3.97 -10.15 0.48
N LYS A 107 -5.28 -10.05 0.26
CA LYS A 107 -6.28 -9.97 1.34
C LYS A 107 -6.21 -11.16 2.29
N LYS A 108 -6.00 -12.37 1.76
CA LYS A 108 -5.88 -13.59 2.57
C LYS A 108 -4.59 -13.56 3.40
N GLN A 109 -3.46 -13.21 2.78
CA GLN A 109 -2.17 -13.12 3.48
C GLN A 109 -2.18 -12.04 4.57
N LEU A 110 -2.88 -10.92 4.34
CA LEU A 110 -3.09 -9.90 5.37
C LEU A 110 -3.78 -10.52 6.57
N GLY A 111 -4.95 -11.13 6.37
CA GLY A 111 -5.72 -11.76 7.45
C GLY A 111 -4.92 -12.83 8.21
N GLU A 112 -4.21 -13.70 7.49
CA GLU A 112 -3.36 -14.71 8.13
C GLU A 112 -2.20 -14.11 8.94
N ARG A 113 -1.67 -12.95 8.55
CA ARG A 113 -0.62 -12.28 9.31
C ARG A 113 -1.17 -11.47 10.49
N PHE A 114 -2.34 -10.85 10.35
CA PHE A 114 -3.01 -10.14 11.45
C PHE A 114 -3.46 -11.10 12.55
N GLN A 115 -4.10 -12.21 12.20
CA GLN A 115 -4.51 -13.26 13.15
C GLN A 115 -3.33 -13.94 13.86
N ARG A 116 -2.12 -13.88 13.29
CA ARG A 116 -0.93 -14.45 13.92
C ARG A 116 -0.27 -13.53 14.96
N LEU A 117 -0.74 -12.29 15.08
CA LEU A 117 -0.25 -11.30 16.04
C LEU A 117 -1.10 -11.27 17.33
N GLU A 118 -2.19 -12.03 17.40
CA GLU A 118 -3.03 -12.24 18.59
C GLU A 118 -2.52 -13.37 19.52
#